data_AF-A0A2B8B8Y5-F1
#
_entry.id   AF-A0A2B8B8Y5-F1
#
_cell.length_a   1.000
_cell.length_b   1.000
_cell.length_c   1.000
_cell.angle_alpha   90.00
_cell.angle_beta   90.00
_cell.angle_gamma   90.00
#
_symmetry.space_group_name_H-M   'P 1'
#
loop_
_entity.id
_entity.type
_entity.pdbx_description
1 polymer ?
#
loop_
_entity_poly.entity_id
_entity_poly.type
_entity_poly.pdbx_seq_one_letter_code
_entity_poly.pdbx_strand_id
1 'polypeptide(L)'
;MSATAVETAGRRHFRPTLAATLVTLAGLAVTIGLGTWQLERLHWKQELIARIDRQMAAPPAPLPARIDDPAAWEFRPVTLAGHFLNDKDLLVIARPHQGQVGYEVLTPFERADGAGILLVNRGFVPMDRRDPATRAAARVEGETTVRGIVRVPQPPGFFQPGNGTPAPGSAWMRADPPAMAAALSLSGVAPVVVEMLPGQGGGNGSSNGSRLPGAPAGTLAGIEPRVELPNNHLQYALTWYGLAVTLAGIYVLSQRKRADTGTDGRPDDRISGA
;
A
#
# COMPACT_ATOMS: atom_id res chain seq x y z
N MET A 1 -2.64 30.91 69.12
CA MET A 1 -1.56 30.22 68.38
C MET A 1 -2.08 28.84 68.02
N SER A 2 -2.60 28.67 66.81
CA SER A 2 -3.16 27.40 66.34
C SER A 2 -2.03 26.49 65.89
N ALA A 3 -1.87 25.34 66.55
CA ALA A 3 -0.93 24.31 66.13
C ALA A 3 -1.45 23.62 64.88
N THR A 4 -0.71 23.73 63.79
CA THR A 4 -0.89 22.99 62.54
C THR A 4 -0.68 21.51 62.79
N ALA A 5 -1.73 20.71 62.70
CA ALA A 5 -1.61 19.26 62.68
C ALA A 5 -0.89 18.86 61.38
N VAL A 6 0.33 18.34 61.51
CA VAL A 6 1.06 17.73 60.40
C VAL A 6 0.37 16.42 60.08
N GLU A 7 -0.40 16.39 58.99
CA GLU A 7 -0.98 15.16 58.46
C GLU A 7 0.17 14.23 58.01
N THR A 8 0.54 13.28 58.86
CA THR A 8 1.50 12.23 58.51
C THR A 8 0.89 11.37 57.41
N ALA A 9 1.25 11.65 56.16
CA ALA A 9 0.88 10.83 55.01
C ALA A 9 1.35 9.38 55.23
N GLY A 10 0.40 8.47 55.50
CA GLY A 10 0.70 7.06 55.75
C GLY A 10 1.53 6.43 54.63
N ARG A 11 2.64 5.78 54.99
CA ARG A 11 3.53 5.08 54.04
C ARG A 11 2.72 4.03 53.28
N ARG A 12 2.71 4.11 51.94
CA ARG A 12 2.09 3.07 51.09
C ARG A 12 3.08 1.93 50.88
N HIS A 13 2.67 0.70 51.11
CA HIS A 13 3.48 -0.50 50.87
C HIS A 13 3.12 -1.14 49.52
N PHE A 14 4.13 -1.53 48.74
CA PHE A 14 3.97 -2.27 47.50
C PHE A 14 3.71 -3.74 47.80
N ARG A 15 2.56 -4.29 47.39
CA ARG A 15 2.14 -5.67 47.65
C ARG A 15 1.63 -6.31 46.35
N PRO A 16 2.53 -6.79 45.47
CA PRO A 16 2.16 -7.34 44.18
C PRO A 16 1.39 -8.66 44.35
N THR A 17 0.23 -8.78 43.72
CA THR A 17 -0.46 -10.08 43.62
C THR A 17 0.06 -10.86 42.41
N LEU A 18 0.19 -12.19 42.54
CA LEU A 18 0.70 -13.03 41.46
C LEU A 18 -0.15 -12.91 40.19
N ALA A 19 -1.49 -12.96 40.33
CA ALA A 19 -2.40 -12.83 39.20
C ALA A 19 -2.26 -11.49 38.47
N ALA A 20 -2.27 -10.36 39.19
CA ALA A 20 -2.11 -9.05 38.56
C ALA A 20 -0.73 -8.89 37.91
N THR A 21 0.30 -9.47 38.51
CA THR A 21 1.67 -9.48 37.96
C THR A 21 1.73 -10.25 36.65
N LEU A 22 1.18 -11.47 36.60
CA LEU A 22 1.18 -12.29 35.39
C LEU A 22 0.41 -11.65 34.24
N VAL A 23 -0.79 -11.10 34.52
CA VAL A 23 -1.59 -10.40 33.51
C VAL A 23 -0.86 -9.17 32.99
N THR A 24 -0.23 -8.40 33.88
CA THR A 24 0.55 -7.21 33.49
C THR A 24 1.75 -7.60 32.64
N LEU A 25 2.50 -8.65 33.02
CA LEU A 25 3.64 -9.13 32.25
C LEU A 25 3.23 -9.61 30.86
N ALA A 26 2.11 -10.34 30.75
CA ALA A 26 1.57 -10.74 29.46
C ALA A 26 1.19 -9.51 28.61
N GLY A 27 0.49 -8.54 29.19
CA GLY A 27 0.13 -7.30 28.50
C GLY A 27 1.34 -6.46 28.07
N LEU A 28 2.38 -6.40 28.91
CA LEU A 28 3.66 -5.75 28.58
C LEU A 28 4.37 -6.46 27.44
N ALA A 29 4.45 -7.80 27.48
CA ALA A 29 5.05 -8.59 26.42
C ALA A 29 4.36 -8.33 25.07
N VAL A 30 3.02 -8.30 25.06
CA VAL A 30 2.24 -8.00 23.85
C VAL A 30 2.46 -6.57 23.37
N THR A 31 2.33 -5.56 24.23
CA THR A 31 2.46 -4.15 23.84
C THR A 31 3.87 -3.79 23.39
N ILE A 32 4.91 -4.28 24.08
CA ILE A 32 6.30 -4.11 23.65
C ILE A 32 6.54 -4.86 22.35
N GLY A 33 6.09 -6.11 22.24
CA GLY A 33 6.24 -6.91 21.02
C GLY A 33 5.62 -6.24 19.80
N LEU A 34 4.39 -5.71 19.95
CA LEU A 34 3.72 -4.94 18.89
C LEU A 34 4.45 -3.62 18.59
N GLY A 35 4.97 -2.91 19.60
CA GLY A 35 5.77 -1.71 19.40
C GLY A 35 7.04 -1.98 18.58
N THR A 36 7.77 -3.05 18.92
CA THR A 36 8.99 -3.47 18.21
C THR A 36 8.69 -3.90 16.79
N TRP A 37 7.63 -4.70 16.59
CA TRP A 37 7.18 -5.09 15.27
C TRP A 37 6.84 -3.88 14.38
N GLN A 38 6.22 -2.83 14.95
CA GLN A 38 5.94 -1.60 14.20
C GLN A 38 7.23 -0.87 13.79
N LEU A 39 8.29 -0.88 14.61
CA LEU A 39 9.59 -0.30 14.22
C LEU A 39 10.28 -1.11 13.11
N GLU A 40 10.26 -2.44 13.20
CA GLU A 40 10.78 -3.30 12.13
C GLU A 40 10.01 -3.05 10.82
N ARG A 41 8.67 -2.95 10.91
CA ARG A 41 7.81 -2.65 9.77
C ARG A 41 8.06 -1.26 9.20
N LEU A 42 8.36 -0.28 10.04
CA LEU A 42 8.77 1.06 9.63
C LEU A 42 10.04 1.00 8.76
N HIS A 43 11.10 0.36 9.26
CA HIS A 43 12.37 0.26 8.54
C HIS A 43 12.21 -0.50 7.21
N TRP A 44 11.55 -1.66 7.23
CA TRP A 44 11.22 -2.40 6.02
C TRP A 44 10.49 -1.52 4.98
N LYS A 45 9.52 -0.71 5.44
CA LYS A 45 8.75 0.16 4.55
C LYS A 45 9.58 1.31 4.01
N GLN A 46 10.48 1.88 4.82
CA GLN A 46 11.41 2.91 4.39
C GLN A 46 12.38 2.39 3.32
N GLU A 47 12.92 1.18 3.49
CA GLU A 47 13.77 0.53 2.49
C GLU A 47 13.02 0.26 1.18
N LEU A 48 11.76 -0.18 1.28
CA LEU A 48 10.89 -0.36 0.12
C LEU A 48 10.68 0.95 -0.64
N ILE A 49 10.31 2.03 0.06
CA ILE A 49 10.11 3.37 -0.54
C ILE A 49 11.41 3.84 -1.19
N ALA A 50 12.53 3.78 -0.47
CA ALA A 50 13.83 4.21 -0.98
C ALA A 50 14.27 3.41 -2.22
N ARG A 51 13.92 2.12 -2.31
CA ARG A 51 14.18 1.32 -3.52
C ARG A 51 13.33 1.81 -4.69
N ILE A 52 12.04 2.05 -4.48
CA ILE A 52 11.13 2.55 -5.51
C ILE A 52 11.62 3.91 -6.03
N ASP A 53 11.96 4.83 -5.12
CA ASP A 53 12.47 6.16 -5.46
C ASP A 53 13.74 6.07 -6.32
N ARG A 54 14.69 5.21 -5.95
CA ARG A 54 15.92 4.98 -6.73
C ARG A 54 15.62 4.43 -8.13
N GLN A 55 14.67 3.52 -8.25
CA GLN A 55 14.29 2.93 -9.54
C GLN A 55 13.62 3.96 -10.44
N MET A 56 12.70 4.76 -9.90
CA MET A 56 11.99 5.80 -10.63
C MET A 56 12.90 6.97 -11.03
N ALA A 57 13.92 7.27 -10.23
CA ALA A 57 14.90 8.32 -10.53
C ALA A 57 16.00 7.90 -11.52
N ALA A 58 16.08 6.60 -11.87
CA ALA A 58 17.06 6.12 -12.82
C ALA A 58 16.80 6.71 -14.22
N PRO A 59 17.84 7.01 -15.02
CA PRO A 59 17.66 7.44 -16.41
C PRO A 59 16.87 6.38 -17.21
N PRO A 60 15.95 6.79 -18.10
CA PRO A 60 15.25 5.85 -18.97
C PRO A 60 16.22 5.01 -19.79
N ALA A 61 16.00 3.69 -19.79
CA ALA A 61 16.81 2.72 -20.54
C ALA A 61 15.96 1.91 -21.53
N PRO A 62 16.53 1.43 -22.64
CA PRO A 62 15.83 0.48 -23.50
C PRO A 62 15.41 -0.76 -22.72
N LEU A 63 14.16 -1.20 -22.85
CA LEU A 63 13.71 -2.45 -22.24
C LEU A 63 14.48 -3.62 -22.89
N PRO A 64 15.09 -4.53 -22.13
CA PRO A 64 15.88 -5.61 -22.71
C PRO A 64 15.00 -6.59 -23.48
N ALA A 65 15.58 -7.29 -24.45
CA ALA A 65 14.86 -8.31 -25.22
C ALA A 65 14.37 -9.46 -24.33
N ARG A 66 15.16 -9.81 -23.32
CA ARG A 66 14.84 -10.84 -22.33
C ARG A 66 14.86 -10.24 -20.93
N ILE A 67 13.81 -10.52 -20.17
CA ILE A 67 13.64 -10.04 -18.79
C ILE A 67 13.72 -11.27 -17.86
N ASP A 68 14.94 -11.61 -17.41
CA ASP A 68 15.16 -12.75 -16.53
C ASP A 68 14.68 -12.51 -15.10
N ASP A 69 14.87 -11.29 -14.60
CA ASP A 69 14.38 -10.84 -13.30
C ASP A 69 13.44 -9.63 -13.46
N PRO A 70 12.12 -9.87 -13.57
CA PRO A 70 11.13 -8.79 -13.63
C PRO A 70 11.20 -7.81 -12.46
N ALA A 71 11.52 -8.28 -11.25
CA ALA A 71 11.53 -7.45 -10.05
C ALA A 71 12.66 -6.41 -10.09
N ALA A 72 13.79 -6.73 -10.72
CA ALA A 72 14.88 -5.76 -10.95
C ALA A 72 14.48 -4.61 -11.88
N TRP A 73 13.45 -4.80 -12.70
CA TRP A 73 12.93 -3.77 -13.61
C TRP A 73 11.73 -3.01 -13.05
N GLU A 74 11.07 -3.51 -12.01
CA GLU A 74 9.90 -2.82 -11.43
C GLU A 74 10.22 -1.37 -11.04
N PHE A 75 9.33 -0.46 -11.45
CA PHE A 75 9.41 1.00 -11.29
C PHE A 75 10.51 1.70 -12.09
N ARG A 76 11.25 1.00 -12.98
CA ARG A 76 12.24 1.65 -13.84
C ARG A 76 11.60 2.34 -15.04
N PRO A 77 12.04 3.58 -15.37
CA PRO A 77 11.72 4.20 -16.64
C PRO A 77 12.39 3.47 -17.80
N VAL A 78 11.61 3.20 -18.86
CA VAL A 78 12.07 2.49 -20.04
C VAL A 78 11.59 3.13 -21.35
N THR A 79 12.32 2.83 -22.42
CA THR A 79 11.94 3.16 -23.80
C THR A 79 11.78 1.88 -24.62
N LEU A 80 10.78 1.85 -25.49
CA LEU A 80 10.49 0.72 -26.39
C LEU A 80 10.04 1.26 -27.75
N ALA A 81 10.48 0.60 -28.83
CA ALA A 81 10.12 0.93 -30.20
C ALA A 81 9.37 -0.24 -30.84
N GLY A 82 8.42 0.05 -31.73
CA GLY A 82 7.49 -0.93 -32.28
C GLY A 82 6.14 -0.32 -32.62
N HIS A 83 5.09 -1.14 -32.71
CA HIS A 83 3.75 -0.68 -33.02
C HIS A 83 2.68 -1.35 -32.16
N PHE A 84 1.54 -0.68 -32.01
CA PHE A 84 0.40 -1.18 -31.25
C PHE A 84 -0.48 -2.12 -32.09
N LEU A 85 -0.90 -3.24 -31.50
CA LEU A 85 -1.95 -4.10 -32.05
C LEU A 85 -3.33 -3.55 -31.63
N ASN A 86 -3.74 -2.43 -32.25
CA ASN A 86 -4.91 -1.64 -31.87
C ASN A 86 -6.27 -2.38 -31.95
N ASP A 87 -6.32 -3.56 -32.59
CA ASP A 87 -7.47 -4.46 -32.63
C ASP A 87 -7.59 -5.36 -31.40
N LYS A 88 -6.59 -5.34 -30.50
CA LYS A 88 -6.46 -6.25 -29.36
C LYS A 88 -6.46 -5.53 -28.00
N ASP A 89 -7.13 -4.39 -27.91
CA ASP A 89 -7.30 -3.66 -26.65
C ASP A 89 -7.95 -4.55 -25.58
N LEU A 90 -7.35 -4.53 -24.40
CA LEU A 90 -7.87 -5.13 -23.17
C LEU A 90 -8.23 -4.04 -22.18
N LEU A 91 -9.26 -4.29 -21.37
CA LEU A 91 -9.66 -3.39 -20.30
C LEU A 91 -9.33 -4.02 -18.95
N VAL A 92 -8.75 -3.24 -18.05
CA VAL A 92 -8.56 -3.61 -16.64
C VAL A 92 -9.38 -2.65 -15.79
N ILE A 93 -10.09 -3.15 -14.78
CA ILE A 93 -10.82 -2.30 -13.83
C ILE A 93 -9.82 -1.35 -13.16
N ALA A 94 -10.04 -0.05 -13.33
CA ALA A 94 -9.17 0.97 -12.76
C ALA A 94 -9.61 1.34 -11.35
N ARG A 95 -8.66 1.82 -10.55
CA ARG A 95 -9.02 2.63 -9.38
C ARG A 95 -9.65 3.94 -9.85
N PRO A 96 -10.57 4.54 -9.08
CA PRO A 96 -11.12 5.84 -9.42
C PRO A 96 -10.02 6.87 -9.68
N HIS A 97 -10.13 7.60 -10.79
CA HIS A 97 -9.16 8.60 -11.21
C HIS A 97 -9.88 9.93 -11.44
N GLN A 98 -9.41 11.00 -10.80
CA GLN A 98 -10.01 12.35 -10.89
C GLN A 98 -11.55 12.36 -10.67
N GLY A 99 -12.04 11.58 -9.69
CA GLY A 99 -13.46 11.50 -9.36
C GLY A 99 -14.30 10.65 -10.31
N GLN A 100 -13.69 10.00 -11.30
CA GLN A 100 -14.38 9.15 -12.26
C GLN A 100 -14.02 7.68 -12.06
N VAL A 101 -14.99 6.79 -12.25
CA VAL A 101 -14.79 5.34 -12.35
C VAL A 101 -14.55 4.96 -13.80
N GLY A 102 -13.78 3.91 -14.04
CA GLY A 102 -13.41 3.54 -15.41
C GLY A 102 -12.45 2.37 -15.50
N TYR A 103 -11.71 2.35 -16.60
CA TYR A 103 -10.84 1.25 -16.98
C TYR A 103 -9.46 1.76 -17.37
N GLU A 104 -8.45 0.93 -17.16
CA GLU A 104 -7.14 1.08 -17.78
C GLU A 104 -7.15 0.30 -19.10
N VAL A 105 -6.65 0.92 -20.18
CA VAL A 105 -6.57 0.28 -21.49
C VAL A 105 -5.18 -0.31 -21.66
N LEU A 106 -5.11 -1.64 -21.73
CA LEU A 106 -3.88 -2.36 -22.04
C LEU A 106 -3.91 -2.78 -23.50
N THR A 107 -2.96 -2.31 -24.30
CA THR A 107 -2.85 -2.68 -25.71
C THR A 107 -1.56 -3.47 -25.92
N PRO A 108 -1.60 -4.64 -26.57
CA PRO A 108 -0.41 -5.35 -26.98
C PRO A 108 0.45 -4.50 -27.92
N PHE A 109 1.75 -4.52 -27.70
CA PHE A 109 2.74 -3.78 -28.45
C PHE A 109 3.79 -4.74 -28.99
N GLU A 110 3.87 -4.86 -30.31
CA GLU A 110 4.87 -5.68 -30.98
C GLU A 110 6.17 -4.89 -31.10
N ARG A 111 7.25 -5.45 -30.55
CA ARG A 111 8.53 -4.74 -30.43
C ARG A 111 9.32 -4.82 -31.74
N ALA A 112 9.85 -3.69 -32.19
CA ALA A 112 10.68 -3.58 -33.39
C ALA A 112 12.02 -4.33 -33.28
N ASP A 113 12.49 -4.61 -32.07
CA ASP A 113 13.72 -5.36 -31.80
C ASP A 113 13.55 -6.89 -31.89
N GLY A 114 12.36 -7.36 -32.27
CA GLY A 114 12.06 -8.79 -32.44
C GLY A 114 11.92 -9.56 -31.12
N ALA A 115 11.91 -8.89 -29.97
CA ALA A 115 11.79 -9.52 -28.65
C ALA A 115 10.34 -9.87 -28.27
N GLY A 116 9.46 -10.02 -29.25
CA GLY A 116 8.06 -10.40 -29.07
C GLY A 116 7.15 -9.24 -28.69
N ILE A 117 6.14 -9.56 -27.90
CA ILE A 117 5.02 -8.67 -27.57
C ILE A 117 5.12 -8.24 -26.11
N LEU A 118 4.69 -7.02 -25.80
CA LEU A 118 4.55 -6.51 -24.45
C LEU A 118 3.14 -5.92 -24.27
N LEU A 119 2.57 -6.03 -23.07
CA LEU A 119 1.37 -5.27 -22.76
C LEU A 119 1.74 -3.86 -22.30
N VAL A 120 1.21 -2.85 -22.98
CA VAL A 120 1.39 -1.45 -22.61
C VAL A 120 0.08 -0.92 -22.05
N ASN A 121 0.09 -0.48 -20.79
CA ASN A 121 -1.01 0.28 -20.21
C ASN A 121 -0.96 1.71 -20.74
N ARG A 122 -1.95 2.05 -21.56
CA ARG A 122 -2.04 3.33 -22.26
C ARG A 122 -2.77 4.41 -21.47
N GLY A 123 -3.29 4.06 -20.28
CA GLY A 123 -3.93 4.98 -19.36
C GLY A 123 -5.42 4.73 -19.15
N PHE A 124 -6.04 5.68 -18.45
CA PHE A 124 -7.41 5.60 -17.96
C PHE A 124 -8.44 6.09 -18.97
N VAL A 125 -9.60 5.41 -19.01
CA VAL A 125 -10.80 5.81 -19.74
C VAL A 125 -12.03 5.70 -18.82
N PRO A 126 -12.94 6.68 -18.81
CA PRO A 126 -14.16 6.58 -18.03
C PRO A 126 -15.11 5.49 -18.57
N MET A 127 -16.07 5.08 -17.75
CA MET A 127 -17.00 3.97 -18.08
C MET A 127 -17.75 4.15 -19.41
N ASP A 128 -18.13 5.38 -19.76
CA ASP A 128 -18.84 5.71 -21.01
C ASP A 128 -17.95 5.67 -22.26
N ARG A 129 -16.62 5.59 -22.08
CA ARG A 129 -15.61 5.46 -23.15
C ARG A 129 -15.04 4.05 -23.27
N ARG A 130 -15.76 3.06 -22.76
CA ARG A 130 -15.37 1.65 -22.84
C ARG A 130 -15.16 1.18 -24.28
N ASP A 131 -16.06 1.59 -25.19
CA ASP A 131 -16.02 1.20 -26.60
C ASP A 131 -14.78 1.79 -27.32
N PRO A 132 -13.91 0.97 -27.94
CA PRO A 132 -12.78 1.44 -28.74
C PRO A 132 -13.11 2.49 -29.80
N ALA A 133 -14.30 2.44 -30.41
CA ALA A 133 -14.73 3.42 -31.41
C ALA A 133 -14.81 4.83 -30.83
N THR A 134 -15.18 4.97 -29.55
CA THR A 134 -15.25 6.26 -28.84
C THR A 134 -13.87 6.85 -28.50
N ARG A 135 -12.80 6.09 -28.79
CA ARG A 135 -11.40 6.39 -28.47
C ARG A 135 -10.50 6.36 -29.71
N ALA A 136 -11.07 6.38 -30.93
CA ALA A 136 -10.30 6.27 -32.18
C ALA A 136 -9.21 7.35 -32.30
N ALA A 137 -9.48 8.58 -31.88
CA ALA A 137 -8.50 9.68 -31.90
C ALA A 137 -7.30 9.47 -30.95
N ALA A 138 -7.38 8.51 -30.02
CA ALA A 138 -6.30 8.15 -29.14
C ALA A 138 -5.36 7.11 -29.76
N ARG A 139 -5.74 6.44 -30.86
CA ARG A 139 -4.95 5.38 -31.49
C ARG A 139 -3.62 5.93 -32.01
N VAL A 140 -2.57 5.13 -31.83
CA VAL A 140 -1.25 5.40 -32.40
C VAL A 140 -1.08 4.38 -33.50
N GLU A 141 -1.03 4.86 -34.74
CA GLU A 141 -0.89 4.02 -35.92
C GLU A 141 0.58 3.96 -36.35
N GLY A 142 1.02 2.80 -36.85
CA GLY A 142 2.38 2.57 -37.32
C GLY A 142 3.44 2.50 -36.21
N GLU A 143 4.69 2.58 -36.65
CA GLU A 143 5.87 2.52 -35.78
C GLU A 143 5.96 3.75 -34.87
N THR A 144 6.22 3.53 -33.59
CA THR A 144 6.30 4.55 -32.56
C THR A 144 7.32 4.18 -31.48
N THR A 145 7.73 5.17 -30.70
CA THR A 145 8.53 4.97 -29.48
C THR A 145 7.69 5.31 -28.27
N VAL A 146 7.52 4.34 -27.37
CA VAL A 146 6.83 4.53 -26.10
C VAL A 146 7.87 4.71 -24.99
N ARG A 147 7.69 5.74 -24.17
CA ARG A 147 8.35 5.87 -22.86
C ARG A 147 7.38 5.46 -21.77
N GLY A 148 7.82 4.68 -20.80
CA GLY A 148 6.94 4.18 -19.75
C GLY A 148 7.69 3.74 -18.51
N ILE A 149 6.93 3.32 -17.50
CA ILE A 149 7.46 2.72 -16.27
C ILE A 149 7.10 1.23 -16.27
N VAL A 150 8.07 0.36 -15.99
CA VAL A 150 7.82 -1.07 -15.87
C VAL A 150 7.04 -1.36 -14.59
N ARG A 151 6.00 -2.19 -14.72
CA ARG A 151 5.17 -2.70 -13.63
C ARG A 151 5.16 -4.21 -13.68
N VAL A 152 5.44 -4.84 -12.54
CA VAL A 152 5.32 -6.28 -12.38
C VAL A 152 3.92 -6.59 -11.86
N PRO A 153 3.11 -7.38 -12.59
CA PRO A 153 1.81 -7.82 -12.10
C PRO A 153 1.94 -8.54 -10.76
N GLN A 154 1.14 -8.12 -9.78
CA GLN A 154 1.15 -8.72 -8.45
C GLN A 154 0.20 -9.94 -8.43
N PRO A 155 0.60 -11.06 -7.80
CA PRO A 155 -0.28 -12.21 -7.65
C PRO A 155 -1.51 -11.86 -6.80
N PRO A 156 -2.63 -12.57 -6.98
CA PRO A 156 -3.81 -12.34 -6.16
C PRO A 156 -3.51 -12.60 -4.68
N GLY A 157 -3.99 -11.72 -3.81
CA GLY A 157 -4.00 -11.96 -2.37
C GLY A 157 -5.00 -13.05 -1.98
N PHE A 158 -4.84 -13.60 -0.76
CA PHE A 158 -5.58 -14.76 -0.27
C PHE A 158 -7.12 -14.62 -0.30
N PHE A 159 -7.63 -13.40 -0.12
CA PHE A 159 -9.07 -13.09 -0.12
C PHE A 159 -9.53 -12.36 -1.37
N GLN A 160 -8.67 -12.26 -2.39
CA GLN A 160 -9.05 -11.63 -3.64
C GLN A 160 -9.67 -12.67 -4.57
N PRO A 161 -10.78 -12.34 -5.26
CA PRO A 161 -11.33 -13.21 -6.30
C PRO A 161 -10.28 -13.49 -7.39
N GLY A 162 -10.38 -14.66 -8.01
CA GLY A 162 -9.60 -15.00 -9.20
C GLY A 162 -9.90 -14.04 -10.35
N ASN A 163 -8.96 -13.87 -11.28
CA ASN A 163 -9.15 -12.98 -12.42
C ASN A 163 -10.26 -13.48 -13.37
N GLY A 164 -10.43 -14.81 -13.44
CA GLY A 164 -11.26 -15.47 -14.46
C GLY A 164 -10.76 -15.19 -15.88
N THR A 165 -11.49 -15.66 -16.89
CA THR A 165 -11.36 -15.18 -18.26
C THR A 165 -12.59 -14.33 -18.55
N PRO A 166 -12.47 -12.99 -18.62
CA PRO A 166 -13.60 -12.14 -18.92
C PRO A 166 -14.17 -12.48 -20.31
N ALA A 167 -15.50 -12.40 -20.45
CA ALA A 167 -16.14 -12.51 -21.76
C ALA A 167 -15.61 -11.41 -22.72
N PRO A 168 -15.63 -11.63 -24.04
CA PRO A 168 -15.19 -10.61 -25.00
C PRO A 168 -15.83 -9.25 -24.73
N GLY A 169 -15.02 -8.19 -24.73
CA GLY A 169 -15.46 -6.82 -24.41
C GLY A 169 -15.65 -6.53 -22.92
N SER A 170 -15.44 -7.50 -22.03
CA SER A 170 -15.41 -7.32 -20.56
C SER A 170 -14.05 -6.86 -20.03
N ALA A 171 -14.02 -6.44 -18.76
CA ALA A 171 -12.81 -5.96 -18.11
C ALA A 171 -12.22 -7.02 -17.18
N TRP A 172 -10.90 -7.12 -17.20
CA TRP A 172 -10.11 -7.88 -16.24
C TRP A 172 -10.08 -7.18 -14.89
N MET A 173 -10.03 -7.94 -13.81
CA MET A 173 -9.91 -7.35 -12.47
C MET A 173 -8.50 -6.83 -12.20
N ARG A 174 -7.49 -7.50 -12.78
CA ARG A 174 -6.07 -7.18 -12.66
C ARG A 174 -5.35 -7.49 -13.96
N ALA A 175 -4.22 -6.84 -14.21
CA ALA A 175 -3.32 -7.23 -15.28
C ALA A 175 -2.72 -8.62 -15.00
N ASP A 176 -2.76 -9.49 -15.99
CA ASP A 176 -2.20 -10.85 -15.95
C ASP A 176 -1.70 -11.18 -17.36
N PRO A 177 -0.45 -10.81 -17.70
CA PRO A 177 0.07 -10.96 -19.06
C PRO A 177 -0.03 -12.39 -19.60
N PRO A 178 0.28 -13.46 -18.83
CA PRO A 178 0.05 -14.83 -19.28
C PRO A 178 -1.42 -15.13 -19.65
N ALA A 179 -2.37 -14.81 -18.77
CA ALA A 179 -3.78 -15.10 -19.03
C ALA A 179 -4.35 -14.24 -20.18
N MET A 180 -3.94 -12.98 -20.25
CA MET A 180 -4.31 -12.03 -21.30
C MET A 180 -3.74 -12.43 -22.67
N ALA A 181 -2.49 -12.88 -22.71
CA ALA A 181 -1.87 -13.42 -23.91
C ALA A 181 -2.63 -14.64 -24.43
N ALA A 182 -2.97 -15.58 -23.53
CA ALA A 182 -3.75 -16.76 -23.87
C ALA A 182 -5.14 -16.40 -24.41
N ALA A 183 -5.83 -15.43 -23.80
CA ALA A 183 -7.15 -14.98 -24.24
C ALA A 183 -7.14 -14.32 -25.64
N LEU A 184 -6.00 -13.74 -26.03
CA LEU A 184 -5.80 -13.11 -27.34
C LEU A 184 -5.07 -14.01 -28.35
N SER A 185 -4.76 -15.26 -27.99
CA SER A 185 -3.93 -16.18 -28.79
C SER A 185 -2.57 -15.59 -29.18
N LEU A 186 -1.96 -14.80 -28.28
CA LEU A 186 -0.65 -14.20 -28.47
C LEU A 186 0.45 -15.09 -27.88
N SER A 187 1.60 -15.13 -28.56
CA SER A 187 2.81 -15.81 -28.10
C SER A 187 3.93 -14.80 -27.87
N GLY A 188 4.95 -15.18 -27.07
CA GLY A 188 6.10 -14.31 -26.80
C GLY A 188 5.76 -13.03 -26.04
N VAL A 189 4.73 -13.05 -25.19
CA VAL A 189 4.37 -11.90 -24.36
C VAL A 189 5.29 -11.81 -23.13
N ALA A 190 5.95 -10.67 -22.96
CA ALA A 190 6.83 -10.43 -21.81
C ALA A 190 6.06 -10.47 -20.48
N PRO A 191 6.67 -10.95 -19.38
CA PRO A 191 6.00 -11.14 -18.07
C PRO A 191 5.82 -9.83 -17.27
N VAL A 192 5.89 -8.68 -17.92
CA VAL A 192 5.74 -7.36 -17.32
C VAL A 192 4.75 -6.51 -18.12
N VAL A 193 4.26 -5.45 -17.50
CA VAL A 193 3.46 -4.42 -18.17
C VAL A 193 4.28 -3.13 -18.18
N VAL A 194 4.16 -2.31 -19.22
CA VAL A 194 4.71 -0.95 -19.20
C VAL A 194 3.58 0.07 -19.12
N GLU A 195 3.61 0.90 -18.09
CA GLU A 195 2.71 2.03 -17.90
C GLU A 195 3.24 3.21 -18.71
N MET A 196 2.53 3.55 -19.79
CA MET A 196 2.92 4.61 -20.72
C MET A 196 2.86 5.97 -20.04
N LEU A 197 3.96 6.74 -20.13
CA LEU A 197 3.98 8.11 -19.63
C LEU A 197 2.99 8.98 -20.41
N PRO A 198 2.35 9.97 -19.75
CA PRO A 198 1.38 10.84 -20.39
C PRO A 198 1.99 11.68 -21.53
N GLY A 199 1.15 12.12 -22.46
CA GLY A 199 1.54 13.03 -23.54
C GLY A 199 2.20 12.37 -24.77
N GLN A 200 2.02 11.06 -24.95
CA GLN A 200 2.64 10.27 -26.03
C GLN A 200 1.62 9.68 -27.04
N GLY A 201 0.42 10.28 -27.15
CA GLY A 201 -0.64 9.84 -28.07
C GLY A 201 -0.47 10.36 -29.51
N GLY A 202 -1.11 9.68 -30.48
CA GLY A 202 -0.93 9.88 -31.93
C GLY A 202 -1.58 11.12 -32.54
N GLY A 203 -2.03 12.08 -31.73
CA GLY A 203 -2.59 13.36 -32.21
C GLY A 203 -1.54 14.47 -32.16
N ASN A 204 -1.45 15.28 -33.22
CA ASN A 204 -0.56 16.43 -33.34
C ASN A 204 -0.44 17.23 -32.02
N GLY A 205 0.68 17.03 -31.32
CA GLY A 205 1.30 18.02 -30.43
C GLY A 205 0.55 18.46 -29.17
N SER A 206 -0.32 17.64 -28.53
CA SER A 206 -0.88 18.06 -27.23
C SER A 206 0.08 17.75 -26.06
N SER A 207 0.96 18.72 -25.83
CA SER A 207 1.94 18.86 -24.75
C SER A 207 1.33 19.10 -23.35
N ASN A 208 0.15 18.53 -23.04
CA ASN A 208 -0.46 18.63 -21.71
C ASN A 208 -0.83 17.24 -21.17
N GLY A 209 0.10 16.62 -20.45
CA GLY A 209 -0.14 15.40 -19.71
C GLY A 209 -1.28 15.57 -18.69
N SER A 210 -2.18 14.58 -18.68
CA SER A 210 -3.40 14.41 -17.86
C SER A 210 -4.47 15.51 -17.96
N ARG A 211 -5.61 15.23 -18.62
CA ARG A 211 -6.87 15.90 -18.24
C ARG A 211 -8.10 15.01 -18.36
N LEU A 212 -8.80 14.84 -17.24
CA LEU A 212 -10.17 14.34 -17.19
C LEU A 212 -10.97 15.01 -16.05
N PRO A 213 -11.36 16.27 -16.23
CA PRO A 213 -12.78 16.60 -16.02
C PRO A 213 -13.45 17.26 -17.26
N GLY A 214 -14.53 16.66 -17.80
CA GLY A 214 -15.35 17.19 -18.92
C GLY A 214 -15.01 16.74 -20.35
N ALA A 215 -14.17 15.70 -20.51
CA ALA A 215 -13.39 15.43 -21.74
C ALA A 215 -14.17 15.02 -23.00
N PRO A 216 -13.85 15.65 -24.14
CA PRO A 216 -13.16 15.00 -25.28
C PRO A 216 -11.91 15.81 -25.69
N ALA A 217 -11.03 15.46 -26.64
CA ALA A 217 -11.05 14.37 -27.60
C ALA A 217 -9.69 13.62 -27.61
N GLY A 218 -9.77 12.29 -27.82
CA GLY A 218 -8.63 11.36 -27.82
C GLY A 218 -8.33 10.71 -26.47
N THR A 219 -9.28 10.75 -25.54
CA THR A 219 -9.03 10.56 -24.10
C THR A 219 -8.65 9.13 -23.72
N LEU A 220 -7.35 8.84 -23.84
CA LEU A 220 -6.57 8.03 -22.92
C LEU A 220 -5.84 9.01 -22.00
N ALA A 221 -6.15 8.99 -20.71
CA ALA A 221 -5.40 9.79 -19.75
C ALA A 221 -4.22 8.96 -19.25
N GLY A 222 -3.01 9.27 -19.72
CA GLY A 222 -1.80 8.71 -19.11
C GLY A 222 -1.82 9.03 -17.61
N ILE A 223 -1.75 7.99 -16.79
CA ILE A 223 -1.69 8.13 -15.33
C ILE A 223 -0.24 8.46 -15.00
N GLU A 224 -0.02 9.56 -14.27
CA GLU A 224 1.30 9.82 -13.74
C GLU A 224 1.61 8.72 -12.71
N PRO A 225 2.69 7.94 -12.88
CA PRO A 225 3.02 6.86 -11.97
C PRO A 225 3.35 7.44 -10.59
N ARG A 226 2.37 7.52 -9.70
CA ARG A 226 2.54 7.98 -8.32
C ARG A 226 2.48 6.77 -7.40
N VAL A 227 3.60 6.50 -6.75
CA VAL A 227 3.74 5.40 -5.79
C VAL A 227 3.77 5.99 -4.39
N GLU A 228 2.60 6.41 -3.90
CA GLU A 228 2.45 6.94 -2.54
C GLU A 228 2.15 5.78 -1.58
N LEU A 229 3.12 5.44 -0.73
CA LEU A 229 2.97 4.44 0.34
C LEU A 229 2.86 5.14 1.70
N PRO A 230 1.65 5.23 2.30
CA PRO A 230 1.48 5.87 3.61
C PRO A 230 2.33 5.16 4.69
N ASN A 231 3.09 5.89 5.50
CA ASN A 231 3.99 5.28 6.50
C ASN A 231 3.75 5.82 7.91
N ASN A 232 2.76 5.26 8.60
CA ASN A 232 2.35 5.70 9.94
C ASN A 232 2.92 4.81 11.06
N HIS A 233 3.86 3.91 10.74
CA HIS A 233 4.33 2.88 11.67
C HIS A 233 5.02 3.45 12.91
N LEU A 234 5.70 4.61 12.80
CA LEU A 234 6.27 5.30 13.96
C LEU A 234 5.20 5.76 14.95
N GLN A 235 4.10 6.36 14.46
CA GLN A 235 2.98 6.78 15.32
C GLN A 235 2.39 5.59 16.07
N TYR A 236 2.20 4.46 15.38
CA TYR A 236 1.72 3.23 16.02
C TYR A 236 2.72 2.67 17.03
N ALA A 237 4.02 2.67 16.73
CA ALA A 237 5.04 2.23 17.66
C ALA A 237 5.00 3.05 18.97
N LEU A 238 4.89 4.37 18.86
CA LEU A 238 4.73 5.27 20.00
C LEU A 238 3.46 4.97 20.80
N THR A 239 2.34 4.69 20.13
CA THR A 239 1.10 4.26 20.82
C THR A 239 1.33 2.98 21.62
N TRP A 240 1.94 1.95 21.03
CA TRP A 240 2.16 0.67 21.70
C TRP A 240 3.12 0.77 22.88
N TYR A 241 4.22 1.50 22.74
CA TYR A 241 5.11 1.76 23.86
C TYR A 241 4.48 2.67 24.93
N GLY A 242 3.67 3.65 24.53
CA GLY A 242 2.90 4.48 25.46
C GLY A 242 1.89 3.65 26.27
N LEU A 243 1.22 2.69 25.64
CA LEU A 243 0.35 1.72 26.32
C LEU A 243 1.14 0.84 27.28
N ALA A 244 2.34 0.37 26.90
CA ALA A 244 3.21 -0.40 27.78
C ALA A 244 3.60 0.41 29.04
N VAL A 245 4.02 1.67 28.87
CA VAL A 245 4.35 2.58 29.98
C VAL A 245 3.14 2.83 30.88
N THR A 246 1.97 3.08 30.27
CA THR A 246 0.72 3.31 31.01
C THR A 246 0.32 2.09 31.82
N LEU A 247 0.37 0.89 31.23
CA LEU A 247 0.08 -0.38 31.90
C LEU A 247 1.03 -0.63 33.07
N ALA A 248 2.33 -0.40 32.89
CA ALA A 248 3.32 -0.50 33.96
C ALA A 248 3.02 0.50 35.09
N GLY A 249 2.68 1.74 34.76
CA GLY A 249 2.29 2.77 35.72
C GLY A 249 1.03 2.39 36.52
N ILE A 250 -0.02 1.93 35.85
CA ILE A 250 -1.26 1.45 36.49
C ILE A 250 -0.97 0.26 37.40
N TYR A 251 -0.16 -0.70 36.95
CA TYR A 251 0.24 -1.82 37.78
C TYR A 251 0.94 -1.34 39.06
N VAL A 252 1.98 -0.51 38.94
CA VAL A 252 2.70 0.03 40.11
C VAL A 252 1.76 0.76 41.07
N LEU A 253 0.85 1.59 40.55
CA LEU A 253 -0.11 2.34 41.38
C LEU A 253 -1.15 1.43 42.05
N SER A 254 -1.65 0.42 41.34
CA SER A 254 -2.67 -0.53 41.85
C SER A 254 -2.13 -1.42 42.97
N GLN A 255 -0.84 -1.76 42.95
CA GLN A 255 -0.22 -2.60 43.98
C GLN A 255 0.22 -1.81 45.23
N ARG A 256 0.02 -0.48 45.27
CA ARG A 256 0.34 0.37 46.44
C ARG A 256 -0.87 0.45 47.39
N LYS A 257 -0.88 -0.37 48.44
CA LYS A 257 -1.89 -0.29 49.51
C LYS A 257 -1.52 0.79 50.53
N ARG A 258 -2.52 1.49 51.11
CA ARG A 258 -2.30 2.34 52.30
C ARG A 258 -1.92 1.42 53.46
N ALA A 259 -0.94 1.83 54.27
CA ALA A 259 -0.71 1.17 55.54
C ALA A 259 -1.97 1.28 56.39
N ASP A 260 -2.50 0.15 56.86
CA ASP A 260 -3.50 0.16 57.91
C ASP A 260 -2.81 0.75 59.15
N THR A 261 -3.10 2.01 59.46
CA THR A 261 -2.78 2.57 60.78
C THR A 261 -3.71 1.86 61.75
N GLY A 262 -3.22 0.75 62.32
CA GLY A 262 -3.94 -0.03 63.32
C GLY A 262 -4.30 0.86 64.50
N THR A 263 -5.55 1.31 64.55
CA THR A 263 -6.22 1.64 65.80
C THR A 263 -6.94 0.38 66.22
N ASP A 264 -6.19 -0.55 66.80
CA ASP A 264 -6.75 -1.56 67.69
C ASP A 264 -7.14 -0.80 68.97
N GLY A 265 -8.44 -0.62 69.16
CA GLY A 265 -8.96 0.40 70.05
C GLY A 265 -10.32 0.04 70.64
N ARG A 266 -10.37 -1.01 71.46
CA ARG A 266 -11.10 -1.00 72.75
C ARG A 266 -10.91 -2.33 73.53
N PRO A 267 -11.06 -2.30 74.87
CA PRO A 267 -10.15 -2.93 75.81
C PRO A 267 -10.74 -4.22 76.42
N ASP A 268 -9.85 -5.03 76.98
CA ASP A 268 -10.19 -6.13 77.89
C ASP A 268 -10.82 -5.59 79.18
N ASP A 269 -12.15 -5.58 79.24
CA ASP A 269 -12.87 -5.34 80.49
C ASP A 269 -13.04 -6.68 81.24
N ARG A 270 -11.91 -7.24 81.72
CA ARG A 270 -11.94 -8.20 82.83
C ARG A 270 -12.06 -7.41 84.13
N ILE A 271 -13.27 -7.33 84.69
CA ILE A 271 -13.45 -7.03 86.11
C ILE A 271 -13.79 -8.32 86.85
N SER A 272 -12.84 -8.72 87.69
CA SER A 272 -12.98 -9.72 88.74
C SER A 272 -13.49 -9.03 90.01
N GLY A 273 -14.42 -9.66 90.73
CA GLY A 273 -14.59 -9.51 92.19
C GLY A 273 -15.81 -8.74 92.68
N ALA A 274 -16.86 -9.46 93.08
CA ALA A 274 -17.34 -9.60 94.47
C ALA A 274 -18.53 -10.57 94.51
#